data_AF-A0A840F0Y5-F1
#
_entry.id   AF-A0A840F0Y5-F1
#
_cell.length_a   1.000
_cell.length_b   1.000
_cell.length_c   1.000
_cell.angle_alpha   90.00
_cell.angle_beta   90.00
_cell.angle_gamma   90.00
#
_symmetry.space_group_name_H-M   'P 1'
#
loop_
_entity.id
_entity.type
_entity.pdbx_description
1 polymer ?
#
loop_
_entity_poly.entity_id
_entity_poly.type
_entity_poly.pdbx_seq_one_letter_code
_entity_poly.pdbx_strand_id
1 'polypeptide(L)'
;MRKNLLAVGGGVAAIAVVLGVTLSGVLTPSVDGTAVPDEPTRVLSDVGAAGRSLAKAPSAVFNGTVTIGDRDTLRLENLTVTATGETTGTVIPKQGRAELLQVGDSTFVKADDEFWKAQPTVLPGSVTDVTETAGKWTAVPRDVFGIDLGAVLLPTRLGLSVDQQDVRYGDAYIGEESSDDPNQRNSPSQDPVGVMRLDVGEDDGGVTGDRRYQAGEMTIGVDSDGDLVSVRGPLAASTRAVAAASGDLTVAIKNADDTRSTYDAMTSTVGDLRDVPLGFIAVTDPKGDLNCAFGGDCVLDYTMANTVRGALSGEIAVTITSEFKVDGAPLGTCRGTGRMPAGGRGTVTCRIATRGREGSVDSTARFTVSGRADVDTGALSTAVRARAAAVRDSLGWESTTPKASAAARRYDAQITRAPSGYVLRVGDVAFDGRESDGTLLLVYGPGYGERVLPDGGFAASWSGTGKLLAQARDARAAAADEPVRMVFAEQPAADAARRLLAENGVEGVDVVDVPAV
;
A
#
# COMPACT_ATOMS: atom_id res chain seq x y z
N MET A 1 -83.19 -24.08 61.10
CA MET A 1 -82.11 -24.84 61.78
C MET A 1 -80.96 -25.04 60.81
N ARG A 2 -79.73 -24.62 61.19
CA ARG A 2 -78.38 -24.83 60.56
C ARG A 2 -78.23 -24.41 59.06
N LYS A 3 -77.56 -23.30 58.69
CA LYS A 3 -76.14 -22.83 58.74
C LYS A 3 -75.31 -23.14 57.46
N ASN A 4 -74.64 -22.08 56.98
CA ASN A 4 -73.46 -21.92 56.06
C ASN A 4 -73.81 -21.58 54.59
N LEU A 5 -73.57 -20.38 54.00
CA LEU A 5 -72.35 -19.54 53.78
C LEU A 5 -71.24 -20.32 53.05
N LEU A 6 -70.59 -19.91 51.94
CA LEU A 6 -70.38 -18.62 51.25
C LEU A 6 -69.80 -18.84 49.82
N ALA A 7 -70.07 -17.88 48.92
CA ALA A 7 -69.35 -17.34 47.72
C ALA A 7 -68.26 -18.17 47.00
N VAL A 8 -68.30 -18.42 45.67
CA VAL A 8 -68.22 -17.56 44.45
C VAL A 8 -66.85 -16.89 44.19
N GLY A 9 -66.22 -17.27 43.06
CA GLY A 9 -65.05 -16.69 42.37
C GLY A 9 -64.14 -17.82 41.86
N GLY A 10 -63.99 -18.18 40.57
CA GLY A 10 -63.84 -17.37 39.35
C GLY A 10 -62.46 -16.69 39.36
N GLY A 11 -61.46 -16.93 38.50
CA GLY A 11 -61.25 -17.71 37.29
C GLY A 11 -59.79 -17.46 36.83
N VAL A 12 -59.17 -18.48 36.21
CA VAL A 12 -57.95 -18.52 35.36
C VAL A 12 -57.08 -17.26 35.20
N ALA A 13 -55.79 -17.32 35.56
CA ALA A 13 -54.64 -16.97 34.69
C ALA A 13 -53.26 -17.00 35.41
N ALA A 14 -52.23 -17.27 34.59
CA ALA A 14 -50.82 -16.86 34.70
C ALA A 14 -49.81 -17.76 35.43
N ILE A 15 -49.24 -18.68 34.64
CA ILE A 15 -47.84 -19.13 34.69
C ILE A 15 -46.94 -17.89 34.58
N ALA A 16 -46.27 -17.48 35.66
CA ALA A 16 -45.25 -16.42 35.64
C ALA A 16 -44.37 -16.47 36.91
N VAL A 17 -43.51 -17.50 37.08
CA VAL A 17 -42.58 -17.54 38.23
C VAL A 17 -41.16 -18.08 37.93
N VAL A 18 -40.78 -18.52 36.72
CA VAL A 18 -39.42 -19.09 36.52
C VAL A 18 -38.68 -18.56 35.28
N LEU A 19 -38.67 -17.23 35.10
CA LEU A 19 -37.76 -16.51 34.19
C LEU A 19 -37.13 -15.31 34.92
N GLY A 20 -36.71 -15.53 36.16
CA GLY A 20 -35.84 -14.64 36.90
C GLY A 20 -34.46 -15.27 36.99
N VAL A 21 -33.42 -14.49 36.67
CA VAL A 21 -31.99 -14.81 36.80
C VAL A 21 -31.35 -15.52 35.58
N THR A 22 -31.03 -14.76 34.52
CA THR A 22 -29.74 -14.76 33.78
C THR A 22 -29.71 -13.63 32.71
N LEU A 23 -30.08 -12.41 33.10
CA LEU A 23 -29.89 -11.19 32.29
C LEU A 23 -29.17 -10.16 33.18
N SER A 24 -27.97 -10.53 33.60
CA SER A 24 -27.04 -9.68 34.34
C SER A 24 -25.83 -9.34 33.46
N GLY A 25 -26.12 -8.97 32.21
CA GLY A 25 -25.25 -8.11 31.40
C GLY A 25 -25.67 -6.67 31.68
N VAL A 26 -24.75 -5.90 32.25
CA VAL A 26 -24.96 -4.59 32.87
C VAL A 26 -25.54 -3.56 31.90
N LEU A 27 -26.86 -3.34 31.96
CA LEU A 27 -27.47 -2.08 31.56
C LEU A 27 -27.46 -1.17 32.80
N THR A 28 -26.44 -0.33 32.96
CA THR A 28 -26.53 0.80 33.90
C THR A 28 -27.63 1.73 33.39
N PRO A 29 -28.75 1.90 34.10
CA PRO A 29 -29.76 2.87 33.68
C PRO A 29 -29.14 4.27 33.73
N SER A 30 -29.25 5.00 32.63
CA SER A 30 -28.95 6.45 32.61
C SER A 30 -29.87 7.13 33.61
N VAL A 31 -29.27 7.71 34.65
CA VAL A 31 -29.98 8.44 35.71
C VAL A 31 -30.65 9.72 35.18
N ASP A 32 -30.28 10.16 33.97
CA ASP A 32 -30.75 11.41 33.35
C ASP A 32 -31.68 11.19 32.15
N GLY A 33 -32.07 9.93 31.85
CA GLY A 33 -32.99 9.62 30.75
C GLY A 33 -32.39 9.76 29.34
N THR A 34 -31.08 10.00 29.23
CA THR A 34 -30.37 9.98 27.95
C THR A 34 -30.21 8.54 27.46
N ALA A 35 -30.56 8.28 26.20
CA ALA A 35 -30.31 6.99 25.57
C ALA A 35 -28.80 6.73 25.55
N VAL A 36 -28.36 5.66 26.20
CA VAL A 36 -26.97 5.19 26.12
C VAL A 36 -26.84 4.40 24.83
N PRO A 37 -25.85 4.70 23.95
CA PRO A 37 -25.60 3.90 22.77
C PRO A 37 -25.42 2.43 23.15
N ASP A 38 -25.89 1.51 22.31
CA ASP A 38 -25.71 0.08 22.56
C ASP A 38 -24.23 -0.34 22.54
N GLU A 39 -23.94 -1.57 22.98
CA GLU A 39 -22.55 -2.04 23.05
C GLU A 39 -21.84 -2.04 21.70
N PRO A 40 -22.41 -2.55 20.59
CA PRO A 40 -21.81 -2.47 19.27
C PRO A 40 -21.46 -1.05 18.83
N THR A 41 -22.34 -0.06 19.10
CA THR A 41 -22.07 1.35 18.76
C THR A 41 -20.91 1.92 19.57
N ARG A 42 -20.84 1.61 20.88
CA ARG A 42 -19.71 2.05 21.73
C ARG A 42 -18.41 1.40 21.29
N VAL A 43 -18.42 0.09 21.02
CA VAL A 43 -17.24 -0.65 20.53
C VAL A 43 -16.77 -0.08 19.20
N LEU A 44 -17.68 0.19 18.26
CA LEU A 44 -17.31 0.80 16.99
C LEU A 44 -16.70 2.20 17.20
N SER A 45 -17.25 2.99 18.12
CA SER A 45 -16.71 4.31 18.45
C SER A 45 -15.27 4.21 18.96
N ASP A 46 -15.02 3.27 19.89
CA ASP A 46 -13.69 2.99 20.45
C ASP A 46 -12.71 2.50 19.39
N VAL A 47 -13.13 1.53 18.55
CA VAL A 47 -12.32 1.00 17.44
C VAL A 47 -11.98 2.10 16.45
N GLY A 48 -12.95 2.94 16.09
CA GLY A 48 -12.72 4.09 15.20
C GLY A 48 -11.80 5.12 15.84
N ALA A 49 -11.86 5.35 17.15
CA ALA A 49 -10.95 6.24 17.86
C ALA A 49 -9.51 5.72 17.83
N ALA A 50 -9.30 4.45 18.14
CA ALA A 50 -8.00 3.79 18.09
C ALA A 50 -7.43 3.77 16.67
N GLY A 51 -8.26 3.42 15.67
CA GLY A 51 -7.87 3.46 14.26
C GLY A 51 -7.44 4.86 13.81
N ARG A 52 -8.19 5.90 14.22
CA ARG A 52 -7.82 7.30 13.93
C ARG A 52 -6.56 7.75 14.66
N SER A 53 -6.23 7.21 15.83
CA SER A 53 -5.00 7.60 16.51
C SER A 53 -3.77 7.11 15.75
N LEU A 54 -3.80 5.89 15.23
CA LEU A 54 -2.79 5.41 14.27
C LEU A 54 -2.82 6.22 12.97
N ALA A 55 -4.00 6.53 12.42
CA ALA A 55 -4.09 7.26 11.17
C ALA A 55 -3.56 8.70 11.25
N LYS A 56 -3.59 9.31 12.43
CA LYS A 56 -3.02 10.63 12.72
C LYS A 56 -1.55 10.55 13.12
N ALA A 57 -0.97 9.37 13.26
CA ALA A 57 0.42 9.24 13.67
C ALA A 57 1.37 9.71 12.55
N PRO A 58 2.32 10.61 12.83
CA PRO A 58 3.40 10.97 11.90
C PRO A 58 4.20 9.75 11.40
N SER A 59 4.41 8.77 12.28
CA SER A 59 4.90 7.44 11.92
C SER A 59 4.49 6.41 12.97
N ALA A 60 4.65 5.13 12.64
CA ALA A 60 4.46 4.02 13.58
C ALA A 60 5.54 2.96 13.39
N VAL A 61 5.93 2.32 14.50
CA VAL A 61 6.82 1.16 14.50
C VAL A 61 6.01 -0.12 14.62
N PHE A 62 6.26 -1.06 13.72
CA PHE A 62 5.60 -2.35 13.64
C PHE A 62 6.58 -3.47 14.02
N ASN A 63 6.14 -4.36 14.90
CA ASN A 63 6.81 -5.63 15.19
C ASN A 63 5.80 -6.76 15.15
N GLY A 64 6.21 -7.93 14.66
CA GLY A 64 5.33 -9.10 14.60
C GLY A 64 5.49 -9.86 13.28
N THR A 65 4.40 -10.40 12.75
CA THR A 65 4.41 -11.17 11.51
C THR A 65 3.41 -10.66 10.48
N VAL A 66 3.79 -10.72 9.21
CA VAL A 66 2.89 -10.53 8.07
C VAL A 66 2.89 -11.83 7.27
N THR A 67 1.71 -12.39 7.07
CA THR A 67 1.51 -13.58 6.24
C THR A 67 0.93 -13.16 4.89
N ILE A 68 1.52 -13.66 3.81
CA ILE A 68 1.19 -13.32 2.41
C ILE A 68 0.71 -14.60 1.73
N GLY A 69 -0.55 -14.60 1.30
CA GLY A 69 -1.25 -15.80 0.87
C GLY A 69 -1.24 -16.88 1.95
N ASP A 70 -1.20 -18.15 1.55
CA ASP A 70 -1.25 -19.28 2.47
C ASP A 70 0.14 -19.76 2.95
N ARG A 71 1.24 -19.11 2.53
CA ARG A 71 2.56 -19.76 2.57
C ARG A 71 3.74 -18.91 3.04
N ASP A 72 3.76 -17.62 2.77
CA ASP A 72 4.94 -16.80 3.04
C ASP A 72 4.70 -15.94 4.28
N THR A 73 5.54 -16.11 5.29
CA THR A 73 5.50 -15.30 6.51
C THR A 73 6.77 -14.46 6.60
N LEU A 74 6.58 -13.17 6.83
CA LEU A 74 7.62 -12.19 7.11
C LEU A 74 7.57 -11.85 8.59
N ARG A 75 8.70 -11.89 9.29
CA ARG A 75 8.82 -11.34 10.65
C ARG A 75 9.39 -9.93 10.57
N LEU A 76 8.72 -8.99 11.23
CA LEU A 76 9.08 -7.58 11.27
C LEU A 76 9.74 -7.25 12.62
N GLU A 77 10.88 -6.56 12.57
CA GLU A 77 11.57 -6.05 13.74
C GLU A 77 11.88 -4.56 13.55
N ASN A 78 11.30 -3.74 14.42
CA ASN A 78 11.42 -2.27 14.42
C ASN A 78 11.15 -1.65 13.05
N LEU A 79 10.16 -2.16 12.32
CA LEU A 79 9.80 -1.62 11.02
C LEU A 79 9.02 -0.32 11.21
N THR A 80 9.65 0.81 10.96
CA THR A 80 9.03 2.13 11.01
C THR A 80 8.43 2.47 9.66
N VAL A 81 7.15 2.85 9.63
CA VAL A 81 6.47 3.40 8.44
C VAL A 81 5.94 4.78 8.78
N THR A 82 6.28 5.77 7.96
CA THR A 82 5.85 7.16 8.09
C THR A 82 4.47 7.38 7.47
N ALA A 83 3.81 8.48 7.81
CA ALA A 83 2.50 8.83 7.24
C ALA A 83 2.50 9.03 5.71
N THR A 84 3.68 9.25 5.12
CA THR A 84 3.89 9.36 3.66
C THR A 84 4.40 8.07 3.01
N GLY A 85 4.61 7.01 3.80
CA GLY A 85 4.95 5.66 3.32
C GLY A 85 6.44 5.35 3.22
N GLU A 86 7.33 6.27 3.61
CA GLU A 86 8.74 5.92 3.79
C GLU A 86 8.87 4.89 4.90
N THR A 87 9.70 3.88 4.62
CA THR A 87 9.78 2.68 5.44
C THR A 87 11.24 2.35 5.74
N THR A 88 11.54 2.04 6.99
CA THR A 88 12.86 1.53 7.39
C THR A 88 12.76 0.55 8.55
N GLY A 89 13.64 -0.45 8.59
CA GLY A 89 13.70 -1.42 9.68
C GLY A 89 14.21 -2.76 9.19
N THR A 90 13.95 -3.82 9.97
CA THR A 90 14.35 -5.18 9.58
C THR A 90 13.14 -6.01 9.17
N VAL A 91 13.27 -6.71 8.04
CA VAL A 91 12.37 -7.75 7.56
C VAL A 91 13.11 -9.09 7.55
N ILE A 92 12.52 -10.12 8.11
CA ILE A 92 13.07 -11.48 8.17
C ILE A 92 12.09 -12.40 7.46
N PRO A 93 12.32 -12.69 6.16
CA PRO A 93 11.57 -13.71 5.45
C PRO A 93 11.99 -15.10 5.94
N LYS A 94 11.44 -16.15 5.31
CA LYS A 94 11.77 -17.55 5.64
C LYS A 94 13.27 -17.88 5.52
N GLN A 95 13.99 -17.19 4.63
CA GLN A 95 15.41 -17.42 4.35
C GLN A 95 16.18 -16.10 4.43
N GLY A 96 17.07 -16.02 5.41
CA GLY A 96 17.90 -14.85 5.65
C GLY A 96 17.22 -13.68 6.37
N ARG A 97 17.95 -12.56 6.45
CA ARG A 97 17.56 -11.31 7.10
C ARG A 97 17.89 -10.12 6.20
N ALA A 98 17.01 -9.12 6.19
CA ALA A 98 17.14 -7.92 5.39
C ALA A 98 16.86 -6.65 6.21
N GLU A 99 17.73 -5.65 6.08
CA GLU A 99 17.43 -4.24 6.40
C GLU A 99 16.76 -3.60 5.19
N LEU A 100 15.64 -2.90 5.42
CA LEU A 100 14.85 -2.22 4.41
C LEU A 100 15.00 -0.70 4.51
N LEU A 101 15.10 -0.04 3.36
CA LEU A 101 14.94 1.39 3.18
C LEU A 101 14.05 1.66 1.96
N GLN A 102 12.91 2.31 2.18
CA GLN A 102 12.03 2.79 1.11
C GLN A 102 11.90 4.31 1.20
N VAL A 103 12.23 5.00 0.10
CA VAL A 103 12.12 6.45 -0.03
C VAL A 103 11.44 6.77 -1.36
N GLY A 104 10.23 7.33 -1.31
CA GLY A 104 9.41 7.53 -2.51
C GLY A 104 9.22 6.22 -3.26
N ASP A 105 9.64 6.17 -4.53
CA ASP A 105 9.54 4.98 -5.38
C ASP A 105 10.80 4.10 -5.38
N SER A 106 11.84 4.51 -4.65
CA SER A 106 13.09 3.74 -4.55
C SER A 106 13.06 2.82 -3.34
N THR A 107 13.43 1.55 -3.55
CA THR A 107 13.58 0.56 -2.47
C THR A 107 14.98 -0.02 -2.50
N PHE A 108 15.61 -0.04 -1.33
CA PHE A 108 16.93 -0.61 -1.10
C PHE A 108 16.84 -1.65 0.00
N VAL A 109 17.54 -2.76 -0.21
CA VAL A 109 17.67 -3.83 0.78
C VAL A 109 19.15 -4.12 1.01
N LYS A 110 19.53 -4.23 2.29
CA LYS A 110 20.82 -4.76 2.70
C LYS A 110 20.57 -6.07 3.43
N ALA A 111 20.93 -7.18 2.80
CA ALA A 111 20.60 -8.51 3.30
C ALA A 111 21.79 -9.45 3.28
N ASP A 112 21.68 -10.53 4.06
CA ASP A 112 22.67 -11.60 4.07
C ASP A 112 22.65 -12.46 2.79
N ASP A 113 23.63 -13.33 2.67
CA ASP A 113 23.80 -14.22 1.52
C ASP A 113 22.67 -15.27 1.41
N GLU A 114 22.05 -15.66 2.54
CA GLU A 114 20.93 -16.60 2.53
C GLU A 114 19.69 -15.98 1.87
N PHE A 115 19.40 -14.72 2.17
CA PHE A 115 18.33 -13.97 1.51
C PHE A 115 18.53 -13.89 0.00
N TRP A 116 19.73 -13.54 -0.46
CA TRP A 116 20.01 -13.38 -1.90
C TRP A 116 19.98 -14.71 -2.65
N LYS A 117 20.45 -15.80 -2.02
CA LYS A 117 20.36 -17.16 -2.59
C LYS A 117 18.92 -17.67 -2.70
N ALA A 118 18.02 -17.17 -1.87
CA ALA A 118 16.59 -17.49 -1.93
C ALA A 118 15.87 -16.83 -3.11
N GLN A 119 16.45 -15.76 -3.68
CA GLN A 119 15.79 -14.98 -4.73
C GLN A 119 15.78 -15.74 -6.07
N PRO A 120 14.66 -15.72 -6.79
CA PRO A 120 14.59 -16.36 -8.11
C PRO A 120 15.53 -15.65 -9.08
N THR A 121 16.42 -16.41 -9.71
CA THR A 121 17.30 -15.91 -10.77
C THR A 121 16.76 -16.36 -12.13
N VAL A 122 16.54 -15.43 -13.05
CA VAL A 122 16.05 -15.72 -14.41
C VAL A 122 17.19 -15.48 -15.40
N LEU A 123 18.11 -16.44 -15.48
CA LEU A 123 19.26 -16.37 -16.39
C LEU A 123 19.35 -17.61 -17.29
N PRO A 124 19.76 -17.46 -18.56
CA PRO A 124 20.14 -18.57 -19.41
C PRO A 124 21.26 -19.41 -18.78
N GLY A 125 21.29 -20.72 -19.06
CA GLY A 125 22.31 -21.62 -18.48
C GLY A 125 23.77 -21.29 -18.84
N SER A 126 24.00 -20.47 -19.87
CA SER A 126 25.33 -19.98 -20.26
C SER A 126 25.75 -18.68 -19.56
N VAL A 127 24.87 -18.10 -18.74
CA VAL A 127 25.05 -16.82 -18.06
C VAL A 127 25.08 -17.03 -16.56
N THR A 128 26.03 -16.40 -15.88
CA THR A 128 26.14 -16.39 -14.42
C THR A 128 26.08 -14.96 -13.90
N ASP A 129 25.23 -14.70 -12.90
CA ASP A 129 25.27 -13.44 -12.16
C ASP A 129 26.47 -13.44 -11.21
N VAL A 130 27.30 -12.39 -11.29
CA VAL A 130 28.43 -12.16 -10.38
C VAL A 130 28.27 -10.86 -9.60
N THR A 131 27.06 -10.31 -9.54
CA THR A 131 26.73 -9.13 -8.75
C THR A 131 26.88 -9.45 -7.26
N GLU A 132 27.77 -8.73 -6.58
CA GLU A 132 27.96 -8.88 -5.13
C GLU A 132 26.90 -8.07 -4.36
N THR A 133 25.84 -8.73 -3.90
CA THR A 133 24.72 -8.12 -3.17
C THR A 133 24.77 -8.32 -1.65
N ALA A 134 25.36 -9.42 -1.18
CA ALA A 134 25.40 -9.76 0.23
C ALA A 134 26.08 -8.68 1.09
N GLY A 135 25.39 -8.24 2.15
CA GLY A 135 25.86 -7.23 3.08
C GLY A 135 25.92 -5.79 2.53
N LYS A 136 25.45 -5.55 1.29
CA LYS A 136 25.45 -4.24 0.64
C LYS A 136 24.02 -3.77 0.39
N TRP A 137 23.82 -2.45 0.47
CA TRP A 137 22.57 -1.83 -0.02
C TRP A 137 22.43 -2.10 -1.51
N THR A 138 21.35 -2.77 -1.88
CA THR A 138 21.05 -3.23 -3.23
C THR A 138 19.68 -2.70 -3.65
N ALA A 139 19.58 -2.18 -4.87
CA ALA A 139 18.31 -1.69 -5.42
C ALA A 139 17.41 -2.87 -5.79
N VAL A 140 16.17 -2.83 -5.32
CA VAL A 140 15.16 -3.91 -5.46
C VAL A 140 13.78 -3.31 -5.69
N PRO A 141 12.83 -4.06 -6.29
CA PRO A 141 11.47 -3.55 -6.45
C PRO A 141 10.74 -3.47 -5.09
N ARG A 142 9.71 -2.64 -4.99
CA ARG A 142 8.97 -2.41 -3.72
C ARG A 142 8.31 -3.68 -3.18
N ASP A 143 7.98 -4.62 -4.07
CA ASP A 143 7.37 -5.92 -3.79
C ASP A 143 8.39 -7.04 -3.62
N VAL A 144 9.67 -6.75 -3.32
CA VAL A 144 10.72 -7.76 -3.14
C VAL A 144 10.37 -8.84 -2.11
N PHE A 145 9.54 -8.49 -1.12
CA PHE A 145 9.03 -9.44 -0.11
C PHE A 145 7.65 -10.03 -0.46
N GLY A 146 7.19 -9.88 -1.71
CA GLY A 146 5.85 -10.27 -2.15
C GLY A 146 4.75 -9.26 -1.83
N ILE A 147 5.08 -8.16 -1.15
CA ILE A 147 4.17 -7.10 -0.72
C ILE A 147 4.93 -5.77 -0.59
N ASP A 148 4.27 -4.65 -0.85
CA ASP A 148 4.81 -3.31 -0.55
C ASP A 148 4.45 -2.94 0.90
N LEU A 149 5.38 -3.20 1.83
CA LEU A 149 5.18 -2.98 3.26
C LEU A 149 4.83 -1.53 3.59
N GLY A 150 5.49 -0.55 2.96
CA GLY A 150 5.19 0.87 3.18
C GLY A 150 3.79 1.27 2.74
N ALA A 151 3.25 0.63 1.69
CA ALA A 151 1.90 0.90 1.21
C ALA A 151 0.81 0.18 2.02
N VAL A 152 1.12 -0.98 2.59
CA VAL A 152 0.16 -1.81 3.34
C VAL A 152 0.10 -1.45 4.81
N LEU A 153 1.25 -1.10 5.41
CA LEU A 153 1.39 -0.69 6.80
C LEU A 153 1.40 0.82 6.98
N LEU A 154 0.98 1.57 5.95
CA LEU A 154 0.83 3.02 6.03
C LEU A 154 -0.11 3.35 7.21
N PRO A 155 0.30 4.19 8.19
CA PRO A 155 -0.48 4.44 9.41
C PRO A 155 -1.94 4.82 9.12
N THR A 156 -2.17 5.75 8.20
CA THR A 156 -3.51 6.15 7.74
C THR A 156 -4.33 4.97 7.24
N ARG A 157 -3.73 4.17 6.35
CA ARG A 157 -4.43 3.07 5.71
C ARG A 157 -4.79 1.99 6.71
N LEU A 158 -3.80 1.52 7.45
CA LEU A 158 -4.00 0.45 8.43
C LEU A 158 -4.98 0.93 9.50
N GLY A 159 -4.74 2.10 10.08
CA GLY A 159 -5.55 2.71 11.12
C GLY A 159 -7.02 2.86 10.72
N LEU A 160 -7.30 3.42 9.54
CA LEU A 160 -8.70 3.59 9.11
C LEU A 160 -9.36 2.28 8.67
N SER A 161 -8.58 1.26 8.29
CA SER A 161 -9.11 -0.05 7.89
C SER A 161 -9.46 -1.00 9.04
N VAL A 162 -9.01 -0.71 10.28
CA VAL A 162 -9.19 -1.66 11.39
C VAL A 162 -10.66 -1.87 11.76
N ASP A 163 -11.50 -0.88 11.53
CA ASP A 163 -12.94 -1.01 11.77
C ASP A 163 -13.67 -1.85 10.72
N GLN A 164 -12.98 -2.25 9.64
CA GLN A 164 -13.49 -3.08 8.54
C GLN A 164 -14.83 -2.57 7.98
N GLN A 165 -15.05 -1.25 7.92
CA GLN A 165 -16.31 -0.65 7.42
C GLN A 165 -16.74 -1.23 6.07
N ASP A 166 -15.83 -1.28 5.10
CA ASP A 166 -16.16 -1.74 3.75
C ASP A 166 -16.54 -3.24 3.72
N VAL A 167 -15.97 -4.06 4.59
CA VAL A 167 -16.34 -5.48 4.72
C VAL A 167 -17.69 -5.63 5.41
N ARG A 168 -17.93 -4.85 6.48
CA ARG A 168 -19.19 -4.90 7.24
C ARG A 168 -20.38 -4.42 6.42
N TYR A 169 -20.20 -3.36 5.64
CA TYR A 169 -21.25 -2.86 4.76
C TYR A 169 -21.31 -3.66 3.46
N GLY A 170 -20.20 -4.19 2.97
CA GLY A 170 -20.15 -4.97 1.72
C GLY A 170 -20.83 -4.25 0.56
N ASP A 171 -21.64 -5.00 -0.19
CA ASP A 171 -22.52 -4.48 -1.24
C ASP A 171 -23.84 -3.91 -0.71
N ALA A 172 -24.05 -3.91 0.62
CA ALA A 172 -25.27 -3.39 1.20
C ALA A 172 -25.38 -1.88 0.94
N TYR A 173 -26.60 -1.50 0.60
CA TYR A 173 -26.99 -0.12 0.41
C TYR A 173 -27.29 0.53 1.77
N ILE A 174 -26.66 1.67 2.04
CA ILE A 174 -26.69 2.31 3.38
C ILE A 174 -27.80 3.38 3.47
N GLY A 175 -28.91 3.20 2.74
CA GLY A 175 -30.07 4.12 2.74
C GLY A 175 -30.29 4.82 1.41
N GLU A 176 -31.45 5.47 1.24
CA GLU A 176 -31.90 6.02 -0.05
C GLU A 176 -30.87 6.95 -0.71
N GLU A 177 -30.52 6.61 -1.95
CA GLU A 177 -29.69 7.31 -2.90
C GLU A 177 -30.60 8.30 -3.58
N SER A 178 -30.34 9.56 -3.28
CA SER A 178 -30.88 10.65 -4.04
C SER A 178 -30.34 10.52 -5.46
N SER A 179 -31.25 10.56 -6.44
CA SER A 179 -30.87 10.72 -7.85
C SER A 179 -30.05 11.98 -8.12
N ASP A 180 -29.90 12.86 -7.14
CA ASP A 180 -29.28 14.16 -7.31
C ASP A 180 -27.78 14.16 -6.93
N ASP A 181 -27.26 13.14 -6.25
CA ASP A 181 -25.85 13.12 -5.80
C ASP A 181 -25.29 11.69 -5.70
N PRO A 182 -24.55 11.20 -6.71
CA PRO A 182 -24.00 9.84 -6.69
C PRO A 182 -22.96 9.58 -5.57
N ASN A 183 -22.44 10.62 -4.90
CA ASN A 183 -21.59 10.48 -3.70
C ASN A 183 -22.32 10.84 -2.41
N GLN A 184 -23.65 10.80 -2.38
CA GLN A 184 -24.39 11.01 -1.15
C GLN A 184 -23.87 10.11 -0.03
N ARG A 185 -23.77 10.68 1.17
CA ARG A 185 -23.33 9.99 2.38
C ARG A 185 -24.52 9.78 3.30
N ASN A 186 -24.73 8.55 3.75
CA ASN A 186 -25.90 8.17 4.56
C ASN A 186 -25.48 7.48 5.85
N SER A 187 -26.16 7.80 6.94
CA SER A 187 -26.00 7.06 8.20
C SER A 187 -26.55 5.64 8.03
N PRO A 188 -25.86 4.61 8.51
CA PRO A 188 -26.41 3.26 8.57
C PRO A 188 -27.74 3.26 9.33
N SER A 189 -28.74 2.56 8.79
CA SER A 189 -30.06 2.39 9.41
C SER A 189 -30.11 1.23 10.41
N GLN A 190 -29.01 0.49 10.55
CA GLN A 190 -28.88 -0.69 11.39
C GLN A 190 -27.67 -0.55 12.31
N ASP A 191 -27.76 -1.20 13.47
CA ASP A 191 -26.65 -1.27 14.41
C ASP A 191 -25.41 -1.91 13.77
N PRO A 192 -24.20 -1.52 14.18
CA PRO A 192 -22.96 -2.11 13.69
C PRO A 192 -22.94 -3.63 13.88
N VAL A 193 -22.90 -4.39 12.79
CA VAL A 193 -22.73 -5.84 12.83
C VAL A 193 -21.25 -6.23 12.91
N GLY A 194 -20.95 -7.33 13.59
CA GLY A 194 -19.60 -7.92 13.61
C GLY A 194 -18.57 -7.13 14.42
N VAL A 195 -19.00 -6.26 15.33
CA VAL A 195 -18.13 -5.58 16.29
C VAL A 195 -18.48 -5.98 17.73
N MET A 196 -17.49 -6.34 18.53
CA MET A 196 -17.69 -6.67 19.94
C MET A 196 -16.43 -6.42 20.77
N ARG A 197 -16.60 -6.21 22.06
CA ARG A 197 -15.49 -6.21 23.01
C ARG A 197 -15.11 -7.65 23.32
N LEU A 198 -13.82 -7.93 23.39
CA LEU A 198 -13.31 -9.24 23.80
C LEU A 198 -12.89 -9.19 25.28
N ASP A 199 -13.27 -10.23 26.02
CA ASP A 199 -12.79 -10.42 27.39
C ASP A 199 -11.30 -10.79 27.38
N VAL A 200 -10.52 -10.12 28.23
CA VAL A 200 -9.08 -10.37 28.39
C VAL A 200 -8.91 -11.58 29.31
N GLY A 201 -8.72 -12.77 28.73
CA GLY A 201 -8.42 -14.01 29.44
C GLY A 201 -7.05 -14.60 29.06
N GLU A 202 -6.57 -15.60 29.79
CA GLU A 202 -5.22 -16.19 29.63
C GLU A 202 -4.98 -16.85 28.24
N ASP A 203 -6.02 -17.12 27.46
CA ASP A 203 -5.99 -17.76 26.12
C ASP A 203 -6.42 -16.83 24.98
N ASP A 204 -6.34 -15.51 25.16
CA ASP A 204 -6.83 -14.45 24.25
C ASP A 204 -6.15 -14.36 22.86
N GLY A 205 -5.32 -15.33 22.53
CA GLY A 205 -4.58 -15.39 21.28
C GLY A 205 -3.32 -14.52 21.24
N GLY A 206 -3.00 -13.68 22.23
CA GLY A 206 -1.73 -12.95 22.32
C GLY A 206 -1.72 -11.54 21.71
N VAL A 207 -2.88 -10.92 21.50
CA VAL A 207 -2.98 -9.52 21.03
C VAL A 207 -2.70 -8.57 22.21
N THR A 208 -1.81 -7.61 22.08
CA THR A 208 -1.40 -6.72 23.20
C THR A 208 -2.36 -5.55 23.39
N GLY A 209 -2.76 -5.20 24.61
CA GLY A 209 -3.57 -4.00 24.91
C GLY A 209 -4.40 -4.16 26.19
N ASP A 210 -4.77 -3.04 26.80
CA ASP A 210 -5.62 -3.00 28.01
C ASP A 210 -7.08 -3.32 27.70
N ARG A 211 -7.52 -2.99 26.48
CA ARG A 211 -8.83 -3.32 25.92
C ARG A 211 -8.64 -4.00 24.58
N ARG A 212 -9.58 -4.90 24.26
CA ARG A 212 -9.59 -5.61 22.98
C ARG A 212 -10.95 -5.60 22.34
N TYR A 213 -10.91 -5.51 21.02
CA TYR A 213 -12.09 -5.47 20.19
C TYR A 213 -11.95 -6.44 19.03
N GLN A 214 -13.06 -6.99 18.60
CA GLN A 214 -13.19 -7.67 17.33
C GLN A 214 -14.01 -6.78 16.38
N ALA A 215 -13.54 -6.61 15.15
CA ALA A 215 -14.24 -5.92 14.07
C ALA A 215 -14.10 -6.76 12.79
N GLY A 216 -15.13 -7.54 12.46
CA GLY A 216 -15.06 -8.56 11.42
C GLY A 216 -13.95 -9.59 11.74
N GLU A 217 -12.99 -9.71 10.83
CA GLU A 217 -11.81 -10.59 10.99
C GLU A 217 -10.64 -9.91 11.73
N MET A 218 -10.76 -8.62 12.04
CA MET A 218 -9.73 -7.89 12.79
C MET A 218 -9.93 -8.08 14.29
N THR A 219 -8.84 -8.40 14.98
CA THR A 219 -8.69 -8.29 16.43
C THR A 219 -7.77 -7.11 16.72
N ILE A 220 -8.21 -6.21 17.59
CA ILE A 220 -7.56 -4.90 17.81
C ILE A 220 -7.27 -4.76 19.29
N GLY A 221 -6.03 -4.45 19.62
CA GLY A 221 -5.61 -4.11 20.97
C GLY A 221 -5.46 -2.60 21.13
N VAL A 222 -6.04 -2.08 22.20
CA VAL A 222 -6.11 -0.66 22.52
C VAL A 222 -5.62 -0.46 23.94
N ASP A 223 -4.79 0.56 24.19
CA ASP A 223 -4.32 0.88 25.53
C ASP A 223 -5.33 1.72 26.34
N SER A 224 -4.91 2.13 27.54
CA SER A 224 -5.68 2.96 28.44
C SER A 224 -5.99 4.34 27.90
N ASP A 225 -5.13 4.89 27.03
CA ASP A 225 -5.29 6.20 26.42
C ASP A 225 -6.22 6.15 25.20
N GLY A 226 -6.57 4.94 24.74
CA GLY A 226 -7.41 4.73 23.57
C GLY A 226 -6.61 4.59 22.28
N ASP A 227 -5.30 4.45 22.37
CA ASP A 227 -4.42 4.30 21.24
C ASP A 227 -4.34 2.86 20.77
N LEU A 228 -4.25 2.69 19.45
CA LEU A 228 -4.05 1.39 18.83
C LEU A 228 -2.61 0.91 19.07
N VAL A 229 -2.49 -0.23 19.77
CA VAL A 229 -1.19 -0.81 20.14
C VAL A 229 -0.95 -2.20 19.56
N SER A 230 -1.99 -2.85 19.02
CA SER A 230 -1.81 -4.06 18.22
C SER A 230 -2.99 -4.34 17.29
N VAL A 231 -2.72 -5.07 16.22
CA VAL A 231 -3.71 -5.52 15.24
C VAL A 231 -3.39 -6.94 14.81
N ARG A 232 -4.44 -7.74 14.66
CA ARG A 232 -4.36 -9.06 14.04
C ARG A 232 -5.51 -9.25 13.06
N GLY A 233 -5.23 -9.69 11.85
CA GLY A 233 -6.26 -9.95 10.85
C GLY A 233 -5.84 -9.48 9.45
N PRO A 234 -6.78 -9.37 8.50
CA PRO A 234 -6.48 -9.01 7.12
C PRO A 234 -5.90 -7.59 7.01
N LEU A 235 -4.86 -7.45 6.20
CA LEU A 235 -4.27 -6.17 5.83
C LEU A 235 -4.84 -5.74 4.47
N ALA A 236 -5.22 -4.48 4.34
CA ALA A 236 -5.78 -3.95 3.11
C ALA A 236 -4.78 -4.10 1.94
N ALA A 237 -5.16 -4.85 0.89
CA ALA A 237 -4.30 -5.11 -0.25
C ALA A 237 -3.96 -3.81 -1.01
N SER A 238 -2.68 -3.49 -1.22
CA SER A 238 -2.28 -2.39 -2.10
C SER A 238 -2.80 -2.68 -3.51
N THR A 239 -3.77 -1.86 -3.95
CA THR A 239 -4.40 -1.80 -5.28
C THR A 239 -3.77 -2.70 -6.36
N ARG A 240 -4.57 -3.65 -6.87
CA ARG A 240 -4.33 -4.61 -7.98
C ARG A 240 -3.10 -5.52 -7.83
N ALA A 241 -3.38 -6.81 -7.62
CA ALA A 241 -2.49 -7.98 -7.77
C ALA A 241 -1.54 -8.35 -6.63
N VAL A 242 -1.73 -7.82 -5.42
CA VAL A 242 -1.03 -8.36 -4.24
C VAL A 242 -1.84 -9.51 -3.63
N ALA A 243 -1.16 -10.59 -3.27
CA ALA A 243 -1.78 -11.70 -2.55
C ALA A 243 -2.45 -11.18 -1.26
N ALA A 244 -3.57 -11.79 -0.87
CA ALA A 244 -4.21 -11.48 0.40
C ALA A 244 -3.18 -11.58 1.52
N ALA A 245 -3.08 -10.55 2.36
CA ALA A 245 -2.13 -10.52 3.46
C ALA A 245 -2.86 -10.37 4.78
N SER A 246 -2.29 -10.95 5.84
CA SER A 246 -2.74 -10.76 7.20
C SER A 246 -1.57 -10.40 8.10
N GLY A 247 -1.84 -9.62 9.13
CA GLY A 247 -0.86 -9.21 10.14
C GLY A 247 -1.18 -9.83 11.48
N ASP A 248 -0.14 -10.07 12.27
CA ASP A 248 -0.20 -10.16 13.73
C ASP A 248 0.89 -9.23 14.26
N LEU A 249 0.51 -7.99 14.56
CA LEU A 249 1.41 -6.86 14.70
C LEU A 249 1.15 -6.12 16.01
N THR A 250 2.24 -5.78 16.70
CA THR A 250 2.27 -4.70 17.68
C THR A 250 2.60 -3.39 16.98
N VAL A 251 2.03 -2.31 17.49
CA VAL A 251 2.12 -0.97 16.92
C VAL A 251 2.57 -0.01 18.00
N ALA A 252 3.62 0.75 17.73
CA ALA A 252 4.04 1.85 18.57
C ALA A 252 3.96 3.15 17.78
N ILE A 253 2.93 3.95 18.05
CA ILE A 253 2.73 5.29 17.48
C ILE A 253 3.90 6.19 17.88
N LYS A 254 4.41 6.95 16.92
CA LYS A 254 5.53 7.88 17.11
C LYS A 254 5.07 9.31 16.93
N ASN A 255 5.61 10.19 17.76
CA ASN A 255 5.34 11.62 17.65
C ASN A 255 6.19 12.27 16.53
N ALA A 256 6.05 13.58 16.36
CA ALA A 256 6.74 14.33 15.32
C ALA A 256 8.28 14.36 15.49
N ASP A 257 8.79 14.36 16.73
CA ASP A 257 10.23 14.41 16.99
C ASP A 257 10.90 13.06 16.76
N ASP A 258 10.25 11.97 17.17
CA ASP A 258 10.67 10.60 16.83
C ASP A 258 10.68 10.42 15.30
N THR A 259 9.65 10.91 14.61
CA THR A 259 9.55 10.82 13.15
C THR A 259 10.63 11.65 12.45
N ARG A 260 10.98 12.83 12.98
CA ARG A 260 12.11 13.62 12.48
C ARG A 260 13.42 12.82 12.61
N SER A 261 13.62 12.16 13.74
CA SER A 261 14.79 11.31 13.97
C SER A 261 14.86 10.14 12.97
N THR A 262 13.72 9.55 12.63
CA THR A 262 13.62 8.53 11.56
C THR A 262 14.08 9.08 10.21
N TYR A 263 13.65 10.28 9.82
CA TYR A 263 14.07 10.90 8.56
C TYR A 263 15.55 11.30 8.55
N ASP A 264 16.09 11.73 9.69
CA ASP A 264 17.51 12.00 9.83
C ASP A 264 18.34 10.72 9.63
N ALA A 265 17.89 9.60 10.21
CA ALA A 265 18.50 8.28 9.99
C ALA A 265 18.41 7.83 8.53
N MET A 266 17.25 7.98 7.88
CA MET A 266 17.09 7.69 6.45
C MET A 266 18.03 8.54 5.59
N THR A 267 18.17 9.83 5.90
CA THR A 267 19.08 10.75 5.18
C THR A 267 20.53 10.29 5.33
N SER A 268 20.93 9.84 6.52
CA SER A 268 22.25 9.25 6.74
C SER A 268 22.47 8.01 5.87
N THR A 269 21.52 7.08 5.87
CA THR A 269 21.61 5.85 5.05
C THR A 269 21.64 6.16 3.55
N VAL A 270 20.87 7.16 3.09
CA VAL A 270 20.93 7.63 1.69
C VAL A 270 22.32 8.15 1.32
N GLY A 271 23.02 8.81 2.25
CA GLY A 271 24.41 9.23 2.04
C GLY A 271 25.40 8.08 1.81
N ASP A 272 25.06 6.89 2.30
CA ASP A 272 25.86 5.66 2.16
C ASP A 272 25.51 4.85 0.91
N LEU A 273 24.47 5.23 0.15
CA LEU A 273 24.07 4.58 -1.10
C LEU A 273 25.05 4.93 -2.23
N ARG A 274 26.21 4.26 -2.23
CA ARG A 274 27.23 4.34 -3.27
C ARG A 274 27.43 2.97 -3.90
N ASP A 275 27.67 2.94 -5.21
CA ASP A 275 27.91 1.70 -5.96
C ASP A 275 26.84 0.62 -5.72
N VAL A 276 25.58 1.04 -5.68
CA VAL A 276 24.43 0.20 -5.32
C VAL A 276 24.24 -0.91 -6.36
N PRO A 277 24.38 -2.20 -6.00
CA PRO A 277 24.14 -3.28 -6.92
C PRO A 277 22.67 -3.38 -7.34
N LEU A 278 22.40 -4.00 -8.48
CA LEU A 278 21.05 -4.37 -8.91
C LEU A 278 20.70 -5.76 -8.40
N GLY A 279 19.62 -5.91 -7.64
CA GLY A 279 19.25 -7.20 -7.04
C GLY A 279 18.59 -8.18 -8.01
N PHE A 280 18.02 -7.69 -9.12
CA PHE A 280 17.24 -8.50 -10.05
C PHE A 280 17.59 -8.14 -11.50
N ILE A 281 18.46 -8.95 -12.10
CA ILE A 281 18.88 -8.83 -13.49
C ILE A 281 18.37 -10.07 -14.24
N ALA A 282 17.62 -9.84 -15.31
CA ALA A 282 17.33 -10.88 -16.29
C ALA A 282 17.98 -10.50 -17.62
N VAL A 283 18.56 -11.48 -18.31
CA VAL A 283 19.11 -11.27 -19.65
C VAL A 283 18.51 -12.27 -20.62
N THR A 284 18.33 -11.84 -21.86
CA THR A 284 17.92 -12.73 -22.95
C THR A 284 19.03 -13.71 -23.29
N ASP A 285 18.68 -14.83 -23.91
CA ASP A 285 19.65 -15.73 -24.52
C ASP A 285 20.61 -14.95 -25.43
N PRO A 286 21.94 -15.03 -25.19
CA PRO A 286 22.92 -14.35 -26.02
C PRO A 286 22.80 -14.81 -27.47
N LYS A 287 22.60 -13.88 -28.40
CA LYS A 287 22.64 -14.14 -29.84
C LYS A 287 23.96 -13.64 -30.39
N GLY A 288 24.75 -14.51 -30.98
CA GLY A 288 26.04 -14.10 -31.51
C GLY A 288 26.46 -14.82 -32.78
N ASP A 289 27.40 -14.19 -33.45
CA ASP A 289 27.98 -14.62 -34.71
C ASP A 289 29.50 -14.80 -34.53
N LEU A 290 30.04 -15.84 -35.17
CA LEU A 290 31.49 -16.08 -35.27
C LEU A 290 31.95 -15.71 -36.66
N ASN A 291 32.82 -14.69 -36.76
CA ASN A 291 33.42 -14.26 -38.02
C ASN A 291 34.93 -14.47 -37.97
N CYS A 292 35.44 -15.37 -38.81
CA CYS A 292 36.86 -15.66 -38.91
C CYS A 292 37.40 -15.21 -40.26
N ALA A 293 38.37 -14.28 -40.25
CA ALA A 293 39.12 -13.91 -41.44
C ALA A 293 40.23 -14.92 -41.71
N PHE A 294 40.38 -15.37 -42.96
CA PHE A 294 41.46 -16.27 -43.36
C PHE A 294 42.84 -15.65 -43.08
N GLY A 295 43.68 -16.35 -42.31
CA GLY A 295 44.99 -15.86 -41.87
C GLY A 295 44.94 -14.71 -40.85
N GLY A 296 43.75 -14.31 -40.39
CA GLY A 296 43.52 -13.18 -39.48
C GLY A 296 42.92 -13.59 -38.13
N ASP A 297 42.12 -12.68 -37.57
CA ASP A 297 41.43 -12.89 -36.30
C ASP A 297 40.05 -13.55 -36.51
N CYS A 298 39.66 -14.35 -35.53
CA CYS A 298 38.28 -14.72 -35.28
C CYS A 298 37.67 -13.74 -34.28
N VAL A 299 36.51 -13.19 -34.62
CA VAL A 299 35.73 -12.25 -33.82
C VAL A 299 34.42 -12.92 -33.44
N LEU A 300 34.14 -12.99 -32.14
CA LEU A 300 32.83 -13.32 -31.60
C LEU A 300 32.13 -12.03 -31.20
N ASP A 301 30.95 -11.81 -31.75
CA ASP A 301 30.08 -10.69 -31.42
C ASP A 301 28.76 -11.23 -30.88
N TYR A 302 28.41 -10.88 -29.64
CA TYR A 302 27.12 -11.24 -29.04
C TYR A 302 26.31 -10.00 -28.74
N THR A 303 25.06 -10.00 -29.15
CA THR A 303 24.06 -9.00 -28.74
C THR A 303 23.17 -9.59 -27.65
N MET A 304 22.97 -8.80 -26.59
CA MET A 304 22.12 -9.16 -25.45
C MET A 304 21.17 -8.02 -25.12
N ALA A 305 19.99 -8.38 -24.63
CA ALA A 305 19.07 -7.46 -23.97
C ALA A 305 18.98 -7.84 -22.49
N ASN A 306 18.71 -6.85 -21.65
CA ASN A 306 18.45 -7.08 -20.23
C ASN A 306 17.14 -6.41 -19.81
N THR A 307 16.51 -6.97 -18.78
CA THR A 307 15.46 -6.32 -18.02
C THR A 307 15.90 -6.29 -16.55
N VAL A 308 15.57 -5.19 -15.88
CA VAL A 308 15.87 -4.99 -14.46
C VAL A 308 14.61 -4.63 -13.73
N ARG A 309 14.53 -5.01 -12.45
CA ARG A 309 13.46 -4.59 -11.54
C ARG A 309 14.06 -3.84 -10.36
N GLY A 310 13.39 -2.78 -9.92
CA GLY A 310 13.79 -2.03 -8.72
C GLY A 310 14.72 -0.85 -8.92
N ALA A 311 15.13 -0.57 -10.16
CA ALA A 311 15.88 0.63 -10.50
C ALA A 311 15.36 1.23 -11.82
N LEU A 312 15.30 2.56 -11.89
CA LEU A 312 14.89 3.28 -13.10
C LEU A 312 16.04 3.42 -14.11
N SER A 313 17.29 3.40 -13.63
CA SER A 313 18.50 3.57 -14.42
C SER A 313 19.69 2.83 -13.82
N GLY A 314 20.69 2.54 -14.63
CA GLY A 314 21.90 1.83 -14.21
C GLY A 314 22.70 1.29 -15.39
N GLU A 315 23.77 0.56 -15.07
CA GLU A 315 24.66 -0.09 -16.04
C GLU A 315 24.78 -1.59 -15.74
N ILE A 316 24.71 -2.40 -16.80
CA ILE A 316 25.02 -3.83 -16.78
C ILE A 316 26.34 -4.04 -17.51
N ALA A 317 27.32 -4.62 -16.82
CA ALA A 317 28.56 -5.09 -17.42
C ALA A 317 28.45 -6.59 -17.71
N VAL A 318 28.77 -6.97 -18.94
CA VAL A 318 28.80 -8.37 -19.40
C VAL A 318 30.20 -8.72 -19.78
N THR A 319 30.72 -9.82 -19.23
CA THR A 319 32.01 -10.37 -19.64
C THR A 319 31.81 -11.72 -20.31
N ILE A 320 32.29 -11.84 -21.55
CA ILE A 320 32.37 -13.11 -22.27
C ILE A 320 33.75 -13.73 -22.04
N THR A 321 33.76 -15.03 -21.79
CA THR A 321 34.96 -15.88 -21.90
C THR A 321 34.63 -17.01 -22.86
N SER A 322 35.41 -17.14 -23.92
CA SER A 322 35.17 -18.16 -24.94
C SER A 322 36.41 -19.00 -25.20
N GLU A 323 36.22 -20.31 -25.26
CA GLU A 323 37.22 -21.29 -25.67
C GLU A 323 37.06 -21.60 -27.15
N PHE A 324 38.16 -21.57 -27.91
CA PHE A 324 38.17 -21.83 -29.35
C PHE A 324 38.92 -23.11 -29.69
N LYS A 325 38.41 -23.81 -30.70
CA LYS A 325 39.06 -24.98 -31.31
C LYS A 325 39.12 -24.82 -32.82
N VAL A 326 40.16 -25.38 -33.44
CA VAL A 326 40.28 -25.53 -34.89
C VAL A 326 40.36 -27.03 -35.17
N ASP A 327 39.42 -27.56 -35.94
CA ASP A 327 39.30 -29.00 -36.23
C ASP A 327 39.38 -29.87 -34.96
N GLY A 328 38.72 -29.42 -33.88
CA GLY A 328 38.71 -30.09 -32.59
C GLY A 328 39.95 -29.88 -31.71
N ALA A 329 41.05 -29.34 -32.24
CA ALA A 329 42.26 -29.03 -31.47
C ALA A 329 42.16 -27.66 -30.78
N PRO A 330 42.62 -27.50 -29.52
CA PRO A 330 42.61 -26.20 -28.84
C PRO A 330 43.35 -25.11 -29.63
N LEU A 331 42.71 -23.96 -29.81
CA LEU A 331 43.30 -22.75 -30.37
C LEU A 331 43.72 -21.76 -29.28
N GLY A 332 42.88 -21.61 -28.25
CA GLY A 332 43.11 -20.73 -27.11
C GLY A 332 41.79 -20.20 -26.55
N THR A 333 41.90 -19.19 -25.69
CA THR A 333 40.75 -18.50 -25.10
C THR A 333 40.78 -17.02 -25.47
N CYS A 334 39.60 -16.41 -25.50
CA CYS A 334 39.48 -14.96 -25.52
C CYS A 334 38.56 -14.49 -24.38
N ARG A 335 38.79 -13.26 -23.92
CA ARG A 335 37.93 -12.55 -22.97
C ARG A 335 37.57 -11.17 -23.51
N GLY A 336 36.31 -10.77 -23.34
CA GLY A 336 35.82 -9.46 -23.74
C GLY A 336 34.80 -8.93 -22.75
N THR A 337 34.70 -7.61 -22.61
CA THR A 337 33.72 -6.97 -21.72
C THR A 337 32.94 -5.92 -22.49
N GLY A 338 31.62 -5.99 -22.38
CA GLY A 338 30.67 -5.01 -22.91
C GLY A 338 29.88 -4.36 -21.77
N ARG A 339 29.34 -3.18 -22.04
CA ARG A 339 28.47 -2.45 -21.12
C ARG A 339 27.16 -2.12 -21.84
N MET A 340 26.06 -2.12 -21.11
CA MET A 340 24.75 -1.75 -21.62
C MET A 340 23.93 -1.07 -20.52
N PRO A 341 23.02 -0.15 -20.87
CA PRO A 341 22.13 0.45 -19.89
C PRO A 341 21.18 -0.61 -19.31
N ALA A 342 20.76 -0.40 -18.06
CA ALA A 342 19.74 -1.21 -17.41
C ALA A 342 18.42 -1.13 -18.20
N GLY A 343 17.77 -2.27 -18.44
CA GLY A 343 16.60 -2.37 -19.34
C GLY A 343 16.92 -2.24 -20.83
N GLY A 344 18.21 -2.16 -21.19
CA GLY A 344 18.67 -1.88 -22.54
C GLY A 344 19.25 -3.07 -23.29
N ARG A 345 19.95 -2.74 -24.38
CA ARG A 345 20.70 -3.69 -25.22
C ARG A 345 22.15 -3.27 -25.34
N GLY A 346 23.03 -4.25 -25.52
CA GLY A 346 24.42 -3.99 -25.86
C GLY A 346 25.09 -5.17 -26.52
N THR A 347 26.31 -4.92 -26.98
CA THR A 347 27.15 -5.91 -27.67
C THR A 347 28.39 -6.18 -26.84
N VAL A 348 28.79 -7.44 -26.76
CA VAL A 348 30.07 -7.86 -26.20
C VAL A 348 30.86 -8.59 -27.28
N THR A 349 32.10 -8.13 -27.48
CA THR A 349 32.99 -8.63 -28.52
C THR A 349 34.22 -9.27 -27.91
N CYS A 350 34.71 -10.34 -28.55
CA CYS A 350 35.90 -11.04 -28.14
C CYS A 350 36.69 -11.52 -29.36
N ARG A 351 38.03 -11.37 -29.35
CA ARG A 351 38.88 -11.65 -30.51
C ARG A 351 40.01 -12.61 -30.17
N ILE A 352 40.31 -13.53 -31.09
CA ILE A 352 41.46 -14.43 -31.02
C ILE A 352 42.15 -14.54 -32.38
N ALA A 353 43.47 -14.47 -32.40
CA ALA A 353 44.25 -14.68 -33.62
C ALA A 353 44.32 -16.17 -33.97
N THR A 354 44.05 -16.52 -35.24
CA THR A 354 44.15 -17.91 -35.74
C THR A 354 45.60 -18.39 -35.90
N ARG A 355 46.56 -17.46 -35.93
CA ARG A 355 48.01 -17.70 -36.11
C ARG A 355 48.33 -18.57 -37.34
N GLY A 356 47.57 -18.41 -38.42
CA GLY A 356 47.76 -19.15 -39.67
C GLY A 356 47.30 -20.60 -39.62
N ARG A 357 46.55 -21.01 -38.59
CA ARG A 357 45.86 -22.31 -38.58
C ARG A 357 44.63 -22.23 -39.47
N GLU A 358 44.55 -23.13 -40.42
CA GLU A 358 43.38 -23.34 -41.27
C GLU A 358 42.51 -24.46 -40.68
N GLY A 359 41.19 -24.38 -40.88
CA GLY A 359 40.25 -25.40 -40.41
C GLY A 359 38.90 -24.83 -39.96
N SER A 360 37.96 -25.71 -39.60
CA SER A 360 36.68 -25.34 -38.99
C SER A 360 36.92 -24.81 -37.59
N VAL A 361 36.44 -23.59 -37.32
CA VAL A 361 36.60 -22.95 -36.01
C VAL A 361 35.31 -23.12 -35.21
N ASP A 362 35.41 -23.78 -34.07
CA ASP A 362 34.33 -23.90 -33.09
C ASP A 362 34.63 -23.05 -31.86
N SER A 363 33.59 -22.54 -31.20
CA SER A 363 33.74 -21.80 -29.96
C SER A 363 32.69 -22.18 -28.92
N THR A 364 33.03 -22.04 -27.64
CA THR A 364 32.10 -22.22 -26.52
C THR A 364 32.19 -21.02 -25.60
N ALA A 365 31.17 -20.18 -25.63
CA ALA A 365 31.10 -18.95 -24.86
C ALA A 365 30.39 -19.16 -23.51
N ARG A 366 30.95 -18.55 -22.46
CA ARG A 366 30.33 -18.37 -21.15
C ARG A 366 30.28 -16.88 -20.81
N PHE A 367 29.22 -16.48 -20.14
CA PHE A 367 28.97 -15.08 -19.82
C PHE A 367 28.86 -14.89 -18.31
N THR A 368 29.44 -13.81 -17.81
CA THR A 368 29.17 -13.31 -16.46
C THR A 368 28.55 -11.93 -16.56
N VAL A 369 27.52 -11.65 -15.76
CA VAL A 369 26.85 -10.36 -15.73
C VAL A 369 26.97 -9.74 -14.35
N SER A 370 27.11 -8.42 -14.29
CA SER A 370 27.04 -7.64 -13.05
C SER A 370 26.29 -6.34 -13.30
N GLY A 371 25.45 -5.91 -12.36
CA GLY A 371 24.66 -4.69 -12.52
C GLY A 371 24.83 -3.70 -11.38
N ARG A 372 24.79 -2.41 -11.70
CA ARG A 372 24.75 -1.30 -10.73
C ARG A 372 23.63 -0.33 -11.07
N ALA A 373 22.94 0.15 -10.04
CA ALA A 373 21.93 1.19 -10.15
C ALA A 373 22.60 2.56 -10.15
N ASP A 374 22.10 3.47 -10.97
CA ASP A 374 22.45 4.89 -10.90
C ASP A 374 21.58 5.54 -9.83
N VAL A 375 22.18 5.82 -8.67
CA VAL A 375 21.48 6.40 -7.51
C VAL A 375 21.93 7.84 -7.31
N ASP A 376 21.02 8.79 -7.55
CA ASP A 376 21.23 10.19 -7.18
C ASP A 376 20.88 10.40 -5.70
N THR A 377 21.90 10.29 -4.85
CA THR A 377 21.76 10.48 -3.39
C THR A 377 21.35 11.91 -3.02
N GLY A 378 21.66 12.91 -3.86
CA GLY A 378 21.23 14.30 -3.66
C GLY A 378 19.74 14.47 -3.91
N ALA A 379 19.23 13.90 -5.01
CA ALA A 379 17.81 13.85 -5.30
C ALA A 379 17.04 13.06 -4.23
N LEU A 380 17.53 11.89 -3.83
CA LEU A 380 16.92 11.10 -2.75
C LEU A 380 16.90 11.86 -1.43
N SER A 381 18.01 12.50 -1.03
CA SER A 381 18.02 13.32 0.19
C SER A 381 17.03 14.48 0.14
N THR A 382 16.83 15.07 -1.05
CA THR A 382 15.82 16.11 -1.26
C THR A 382 14.42 15.54 -1.13
N ALA A 383 14.16 14.36 -1.70
CA ALA A 383 12.90 13.66 -1.56
C ALA A 383 12.60 13.32 -0.08
N VAL A 384 13.58 12.80 0.67
CA VAL A 384 13.44 12.52 2.11
C VAL A 384 12.98 13.79 2.86
N ARG A 385 13.63 14.94 2.62
CA ARG A 385 13.27 16.20 3.29
C ARG A 385 11.89 16.72 2.89
N ALA A 386 11.53 16.60 1.61
CA ALA A 386 10.20 16.98 1.13
C ALA A 386 9.10 16.15 1.81
N ARG A 387 9.33 14.84 1.96
CA ARG A 387 8.40 13.93 2.64
C ARG A 387 8.31 14.22 4.14
N ALA A 388 9.45 14.49 4.79
CA ALA A 388 9.49 14.93 6.18
C ALA A 388 8.71 16.23 6.43
N ALA A 389 8.63 17.13 5.44
CA ALA A 389 7.76 18.30 5.51
C ALA A 389 6.28 17.90 5.42
N ALA A 390 5.91 17.07 4.44
CA ALA A 390 4.54 16.64 4.19
C ALA A 390 3.88 15.85 5.34
N VAL A 391 4.66 15.13 6.16
CA VAL A 391 4.13 14.43 7.35
C VAL A 391 3.47 15.37 8.36
N ARG A 392 3.92 16.63 8.46
CA ARG A 392 3.31 17.59 9.39
C ARG A 392 1.88 17.98 8.98
N ASP A 393 1.56 17.81 7.70
CA ASP A 393 0.30 18.24 7.09
C ASP A 393 -0.69 17.08 6.90
N SER A 394 -0.29 15.84 7.24
CA SER A 394 -1.13 14.63 7.11
C SER A 394 -2.08 14.39 8.29
N LEU A 395 -2.20 15.35 9.21
CA LEU A 395 -3.09 15.28 10.37
C LEU A 395 -4.51 15.74 9.99
N GLY A 396 -5.54 15.21 10.67
CA GLY A 396 -6.92 15.73 10.54
C GLY A 396 -8.00 14.73 10.14
N TRP A 397 -7.72 13.43 10.18
CA TRP A 397 -8.74 12.42 9.90
C TRP A 397 -9.88 12.41 10.91
N GLU A 398 -11.11 12.41 10.41
CA GLU A 398 -12.32 12.40 11.20
C GLU A 398 -13.35 11.43 10.61
N SER A 399 -14.17 10.87 11.48
CA SER A 399 -15.27 10.01 11.03
C SER A 399 -16.40 10.85 10.43
N THR A 400 -17.01 10.29 9.40
CA THR A 400 -18.21 10.81 8.75
C THR A 400 -19.13 9.64 8.37
N THR A 401 -20.29 9.95 7.80
CA THR A 401 -21.12 8.92 7.19
C THR A 401 -20.48 8.39 5.91
N PRO A 402 -20.49 7.06 5.69
CA PRO A 402 -19.92 6.48 4.47
C PRO A 402 -20.75 6.86 3.24
N LYS A 403 -20.15 6.73 2.05
CA LYS A 403 -20.88 6.89 0.79
C LYS A 403 -21.97 5.81 0.67
N ALA A 404 -23.15 6.20 0.18
CA ALA A 404 -24.35 5.38 0.19
C ALA A 404 -24.22 4.13 -0.70
N SER A 405 -23.69 4.30 -1.92
CA SER A 405 -23.52 3.21 -2.88
C SER A 405 -22.20 2.46 -2.69
N ALA A 406 -22.24 1.13 -2.83
CA ALA A 406 -21.05 0.29 -2.73
C ALA A 406 -20.00 0.62 -3.80
N ALA A 407 -20.44 0.99 -5.01
CA ALA A 407 -19.55 1.42 -6.09
C ALA A 407 -18.78 2.69 -5.72
N ALA A 408 -19.45 3.68 -5.13
CA ALA A 408 -18.78 4.90 -4.68
C ALA A 408 -17.82 4.65 -3.51
N ARG A 409 -18.16 3.76 -2.56
CA ARG A 409 -17.23 3.37 -1.47
C ARG A 409 -15.98 2.68 -1.99
N ARG A 410 -16.14 1.70 -2.89
CA ARG A 410 -15.00 0.99 -3.51
C ARG A 410 -14.12 1.93 -4.30
N TYR A 411 -14.73 2.85 -5.06
CA TYR A 411 -13.99 3.85 -5.82
C TYR A 411 -13.26 4.83 -4.91
N ASP A 412 -13.88 5.27 -3.82
CA ASP A 412 -13.23 6.09 -2.79
C ASP A 412 -11.97 5.40 -2.27
N ALA A 413 -12.11 4.16 -1.79
CA ALA A 413 -10.99 3.38 -1.27
C ALA A 413 -9.91 3.08 -2.33
N GLN A 414 -10.28 2.95 -3.60
CA GLN A 414 -9.33 2.80 -4.71
C GLN A 414 -8.41 4.02 -4.83
N ILE A 415 -8.97 5.23 -4.70
CA ILE A 415 -8.26 6.49 -4.91
C ILE A 415 -7.58 6.95 -3.61
N THR A 416 -8.33 7.04 -2.51
CA THR A 416 -7.87 7.62 -1.24
C THR A 416 -7.08 6.63 -0.40
N ARG A 417 -7.22 5.32 -0.66
CA ARG A 417 -6.73 4.22 0.19
C ARG A 417 -7.30 4.27 1.62
N ALA A 418 -8.40 4.99 1.82
CA ALA A 418 -9.13 5.09 3.08
C ALA A 418 -10.60 4.65 2.85
N PRO A 419 -11.28 4.08 3.86
CA PRO A 419 -12.71 3.82 3.75
C PRO A 419 -13.48 5.14 3.68
N SER A 420 -14.53 5.16 2.88
CA SER A 420 -15.31 6.39 2.66
C SER A 420 -15.95 6.95 3.93
N GLY A 421 -16.11 6.20 5.03
CA GLY A 421 -16.63 6.74 6.30
C GLY A 421 -15.64 7.64 7.06
N TYR A 422 -14.54 8.02 6.42
CA TYR A 422 -13.56 8.95 6.94
C TYR A 422 -13.31 10.08 5.95
N VAL A 423 -12.98 11.25 6.49
CA VAL A 423 -12.56 12.42 5.71
C VAL A 423 -11.35 13.06 6.39
N LEU A 424 -10.50 13.67 5.58
CA LEU A 424 -9.42 14.53 6.05
C LEU A 424 -9.96 15.96 6.14
N ARG A 425 -9.96 16.55 7.34
CA ARG A 425 -10.45 17.92 7.54
C ARG A 425 -9.31 18.93 7.45
N VAL A 426 -9.46 19.91 6.55
CA VAL A 426 -8.56 21.06 6.42
C VAL A 426 -9.41 22.32 6.55
N GLY A 427 -9.24 23.03 7.67
CA GLY A 427 -10.19 24.08 8.07
C GLY A 427 -11.60 23.50 8.24
N ASP A 428 -12.58 24.11 7.58
CA ASP A 428 -13.98 23.66 7.59
C ASP A 428 -14.33 22.71 6.43
N VAL A 429 -13.36 22.37 5.57
CA VAL A 429 -13.59 21.54 4.38
C VAL A 429 -13.17 20.09 4.65
N ALA A 430 -14.03 19.17 4.24
CA ALA A 430 -13.77 17.74 4.24
C ALA A 430 -13.25 17.27 2.87
N PHE A 431 -12.08 16.66 2.87
CA PHE A 431 -11.48 15.99 1.72
C PHE A 431 -11.62 14.47 1.91
N ASP A 432 -11.81 13.74 0.81
CA ASP A 432 -11.94 12.28 0.86
C ASP A 432 -10.57 11.62 1.13
N GLY A 433 -9.46 12.28 0.77
CA GLY A 433 -8.13 11.80 1.09
C GLY A 433 -7.00 12.75 0.74
N ARG A 434 -5.77 12.22 0.74
CA ARG A 434 -4.55 12.94 0.40
C ARG A 434 -3.59 12.02 -0.34
N GLU A 435 -2.99 12.50 -1.41
CA GLU A 435 -1.92 11.80 -2.13
C GLU A 435 -0.61 11.85 -1.34
N SER A 436 0.32 10.97 -1.69
CA SER A 436 1.64 10.97 -1.06
C SER A 436 2.38 12.31 -1.21
N ASP A 437 2.17 13.02 -2.31
CA ASP A 437 2.81 14.32 -2.61
C ASP A 437 2.15 15.51 -1.89
N GLY A 438 1.12 15.26 -1.09
CA GLY A 438 0.38 16.29 -0.38
C GLY A 438 -0.87 16.78 -1.10
N THR A 439 -1.17 16.34 -2.32
CA THR A 439 -2.41 16.75 -3.01
C THR A 439 -3.65 16.32 -2.24
N LEU A 440 -4.54 17.27 -1.95
CA LEU A 440 -5.82 17.03 -1.30
C LEU A 440 -6.86 16.51 -2.31
N LEU A 441 -7.58 15.46 -1.95
CA LEU A 441 -8.44 14.71 -2.88
C LEU A 441 -9.93 14.91 -2.60
N LEU A 442 -10.66 15.20 -3.67
CA LEU A 442 -12.12 15.07 -3.74
C LEU A 442 -12.42 13.96 -4.75
N VAL A 443 -13.12 12.91 -4.32
CA VAL A 443 -13.27 11.68 -5.11
C VAL A 443 -14.73 11.48 -5.50
N TYR A 444 -14.93 11.38 -6.81
CA TYR A 444 -16.24 11.25 -7.42
C TYR A 444 -16.44 9.89 -8.07
N GLY A 445 -17.19 9.01 -7.38
CA GLY A 445 -17.50 7.67 -7.85
C GLY A 445 -18.37 7.62 -9.12
N PRO A 446 -18.68 6.40 -9.62
CA PRO A 446 -19.52 6.23 -10.80
C PRO A 446 -20.92 6.86 -10.65
N GLY A 447 -21.51 7.31 -11.77
CA GLY A 447 -22.87 7.85 -11.86
C GLY A 447 -22.95 9.34 -12.24
N TYR A 448 -21.81 10.03 -12.32
CA TYR A 448 -21.75 11.43 -12.74
C TYR A 448 -21.85 11.56 -14.27
N GLY A 449 -21.37 10.56 -15.02
CA GLY A 449 -21.45 10.52 -16.48
C GLY A 449 -22.89 10.61 -17.00
N GLU A 450 -23.84 10.04 -16.26
CA GLU A 450 -25.28 10.09 -16.57
C GLU A 450 -25.88 11.50 -16.48
N ARG A 451 -25.16 12.44 -15.87
CA ARG A 451 -25.56 13.84 -15.68
C ARG A 451 -24.95 14.79 -16.72
N VAL A 452 -24.10 14.26 -17.59
CA VAL A 452 -23.48 14.99 -18.69
C VAL A 452 -24.44 15.04 -19.87
N LEU A 453 -24.73 16.26 -20.33
CA LEU A 453 -25.60 16.52 -21.47
C LEU A 453 -24.86 16.23 -22.80
N PRO A 454 -25.59 16.10 -23.93
CA PRO A 454 -24.97 15.88 -25.25
C PRO A 454 -24.00 16.98 -25.69
N ASP A 455 -24.08 18.17 -25.11
CA ASP A 455 -23.16 19.27 -25.36
C ASP A 455 -21.86 19.18 -24.54
N GLY A 456 -21.71 18.15 -23.71
CA GLY A 456 -20.53 17.87 -22.88
C GLY A 456 -20.49 18.62 -21.55
N GLY A 457 -21.53 19.38 -21.19
CA GLY A 457 -21.64 20.05 -19.88
C GLY A 457 -22.50 19.26 -18.89
N PHE A 458 -22.37 19.55 -17.59
CA PHE A 458 -23.38 19.11 -16.62
C PHE A 458 -24.68 19.90 -16.79
N ALA A 459 -25.82 19.25 -16.58
CA ALA A 459 -27.11 19.94 -16.63
C ALA A 459 -27.21 21.03 -15.56
N ALA A 460 -27.45 22.28 -15.94
CA ALA A 460 -27.57 23.39 -14.99
C ALA A 460 -28.74 23.23 -14.00
N SER A 461 -29.78 22.50 -14.39
CA SER A 461 -30.92 22.16 -13.54
C SER A 461 -30.65 21.02 -12.55
N TRP A 462 -29.57 20.26 -12.75
CA TRP A 462 -29.16 19.22 -11.80
C TRP A 462 -28.45 19.88 -10.61
N SER A 463 -28.96 19.63 -9.40
CA SER A 463 -28.45 20.28 -8.18
C SER A 463 -26.98 19.95 -7.89
N GLY A 464 -26.47 18.81 -8.38
CA GLY A 464 -25.07 18.42 -8.29
C GLY A 464 -24.11 19.38 -9.02
N THR A 465 -24.53 20.07 -10.09
CA THR A 465 -23.70 21.05 -10.80
C THR A 465 -23.28 22.19 -9.87
N GLY A 466 -24.22 22.74 -9.11
CA GLY A 466 -23.94 23.81 -8.14
C GLY A 466 -23.08 23.32 -6.97
N LYS A 467 -23.31 22.09 -6.49
CA LYS A 467 -22.53 21.48 -5.42
C LYS A 467 -21.07 21.26 -5.81
N LEU A 468 -20.82 20.72 -7.01
CA LEU A 468 -19.45 20.51 -7.53
C LEU A 468 -18.68 21.83 -7.60
N LEU A 469 -19.32 22.87 -8.11
CA LEU A 469 -18.69 24.19 -8.21
C LEU A 469 -18.41 24.81 -6.83
N ALA A 470 -19.36 24.71 -5.90
CA ALA A 470 -19.18 25.20 -4.53
C ALA A 470 -18.04 24.44 -3.83
N GLN A 471 -18.06 23.11 -3.90
CA GLN A 471 -17.04 22.27 -3.27
C GLN A 471 -15.63 22.56 -3.82
N ALA A 472 -15.48 22.77 -5.13
CA ALA A 472 -14.19 23.13 -5.72
C ALA A 472 -13.66 24.48 -5.22
N ARG A 473 -14.55 25.48 -5.08
CA ARG A 473 -14.19 26.82 -4.55
C ARG A 473 -13.80 26.74 -3.08
N ASP A 474 -14.61 26.06 -2.28
CA ASP A 474 -14.38 25.92 -0.84
C ASP A 474 -13.08 25.14 -0.58
N ALA A 475 -12.87 24.04 -1.32
CA ALA A 475 -11.63 23.26 -1.24
C ALA A 475 -10.40 24.07 -1.62
N ARG A 476 -10.45 24.84 -2.72
CA ARG A 476 -9.32 25.69 -3.11
C ARG A 476 -9.03 26.77 -2.06
N ALA A 477 -10.07 27.36 -1.47
CA ALA A 477 -9.92 28.36 -0.42
C ALA A 477 -9.31 27.78 0.86
N ALA A 478 -9.70 26.56 1.24
CA ALA A 478 -9.20 25.89 2.44
C ALA A 478 -7.78 25.33 2.28
N ALA A 479 -7.39 24.91 1.07
CA ALA A 479 -6.11 24.25 0.82
C ALA A 479 -4.88 25.17 0.90
N ALA A 480 -5.06 26.49 0.95
CA ALA A 480 -3.95 27.46 0.90
C ALA A 480 -2.98 27.17 -0.27
N ASP A 481 -1.72 26.81 0.03
CA ASP A 481 -0.70 26.48 -0.96
C ASP A 481 -0.71 25.01 -1.40
N GLU A 482 -1.53 24.16 -0.76
CA GLU A 482 -1.65 22.75 -1.11
C GLU A 482 -2.44 22.57 -2.42
N PRO A 483 -2.00 21.66 -3.31
CA PRO A 483 -2.75 21.36 -4.53
C PRO A 483 -4.04 20.60 -4.19
N VAL A 484 -5.11 20.92 -4.93
CA VAL A 484 -6.41 20.23 -4.83
C VAL A 484 -6.67 19.48 -6.13
N ARG A 485 -7.15 18.24 -6.01
CA ARG A 485 -7.53 17.42 -7.16
C ARG A 485 -8.91 16.82 -6.98
N MET A 486 -9.75 17.01 -8.00
CA MET A 486 -11.00 16.29 -8.18
C MET A 486 -10.75 15.08 -9.07
N VAL A 487 -11.04 13.89 -8.56
CA VAL A 487 -10.83 12.61 -9.25
C VAL A 487 -12.17 12.00 -9.60
N PHE A 488 -12.46 11.82 -10.89
CA PHE A 488 -13.72 11.24 -11.37
C PHE A 488 -13.51 9.83 -11.91
N ALA A 489 -14.48 8.94 -11.63
CA ALA A 489 -14.48 7.57 -12.17
C ALA A 489 -14.72 7.51 -13.69
N GLU A 490 -15.36 8.54 -14.25
CA GLU A 490 -15.86 8.57 -15.62
C GLU A 490 -15.26 9.76 -16.38
N GLN A 491 -14.58 9.49 -17.49
CA GLN A 491 -13.96 10.53 -18.33
C GLN A 491 -14.96 11.63 -18.76
N PRO A 492 -16.19 11.32 -19.24
CA PRO A 492 -17.15 12.38 -19.59
C PRO A 492 -17.48 13.33 -18.43
N ALA A 493 -17.52 12.83 -17.19
CA ALA A 493 -17.76 13.64 -16.01
C ALA A 493 -16.56 14.53 -15.67
N ALA A 494 -15.34 14.01 -15.81
CA ALA A 494 -14.11 14.81 -15.63
C ALA A 494 -14.04 15.96 -16.66
N ASP A 495 -14.35 15.68 -17.92
CA ASP A 495 -14.38 16.70 -18.98
C ASP A 495 -15.45 17.77 -18.72
N ALA A 496 -16.66 17.35 -18.32
CA ALA A 496 -17.72 18.28 -17.92
C ALA A 496 -17.34 19.12 -16.69
N ALA A 497 -16.64 18.54 -15.71
CA ALA A 497 -16.15 19.26 -14.53
C ALA A 497 -15.06 20.28 -14.91
N ARG A 498 -14.08 19.93 -15.74
CA ARG A 498 -13.06 20.87 -16.25
C ARG A 498 -13.72 22.08 -16.91
N ARG A 499 -14.72 21.83 -17.77
CA ARG A 499 -15.49 22.88 -18.43
C ARG A 499 -16.25 23.75 -17.42
N LEU A 500 -16.95 23.13 -16.47
CA LEU A 500 -17.69 23.83 -15.42
C LEU A 500 -16.78 24.78 -14.61
N LEU A 501 -15.60 24.32 -14.20
CA LEU A 501 -14.65 25.14 -13.45
C LEU A 501 -14.09 26.29 -14.31
N ALA A 502 -13.74 26.03 -15.57
CA ALA A 502 -13.22 27.03 -16.50
C ALA A 502 -14.25 28.13 -16.80
N GLU A 503 -15.50 27.76 -17.07
CA GLU A 503 -16.60 28.72 -17.33
C GLU A 503 -16.91 29.60 -16.10
N ASN A 504 -16.55 29.15 -14.90
CA ASN A 504 -16.80 29.82 -13.64
C ASN A 504 -15.54 30.45 -12.99
N GLY A 505 -14.41 30.47 -13.72
CA GLY A 505 -13.16 31.10 -13.28
C GLY A 505 -12.55 30.45 -12.03
N VAL A 506 -12.75 29.15 -11.81
CA VAL A 506 -12.14 28.41 -10.71
C VAL A 506 -10.80 27.85 -11.17
N GLU A 507 -9.72 28.41 -10.64
CA GLU A 507 -8.34 28.02 -10.94
C GLU A 507 -7.70 27.25 -9.76
N GLY A 508 -6.60 26.54 -10.02
CA GLY A 508 -5.83 25.84 -8.98
C GLY A 508 -6.46 24.55 -8.45
N VAL A 509 -7.48 24.03 -9.15
CA VAL A 509 -8.08 22.71 -8.91
C VAL A 509 -7.80 21.84 -10.12
N ASP A 510 -7.03 20.77 -9.93
CA ASP A 510 -6.77 19.77 -10.95
C ASP A 510 -7.98 18.84 -11.08
N VAL A 511 -8.32 18.44 -12.30
CA VAL A 511 -9.43 17.52 -12.56
C VAL A 511 -8.91 16.39 -13.42
N VAL A 512 -8.98 15.17 -12.89
CA VAL A 512 -8.49 13.96 -13.55
C VAL A 512 -9.57 12.89 -13.60
N ASP A 513 -9.44 12.00 -14.57
CA ASP A 513 -10.22 10.77 -14.66
C ASP A 513 -9.33 9.57 -14.32
N VAL A 514 -9.83 8.71 -13.44
CA VAL A 514 -9.20 7.42 -13.11
C VAL A 514 -10.31 6.37 -13.15
N PRO A 515 -10.31 5.43 -14.12
CA PRO A 515 -11.38 4.45 -14.23
C PRO A 515 -11.53 3.60 -12.96
N ALA A 516 -12.78 3.32 -12.59
CA ALA A 516 -13.07 2.34 -11.54
C ALA A 516 -12.55 0.95 -11.95
N VAL A 517 -12.03 0.21 -10.96
CA VAL A 517 -11.33 -1.07 -11.16
C VAL A 517 -12.20 -2.28 -10.97
#